data_AF-A0A4P2V5Y6-F1
#
_entry.id   AF-A0A4P2V5Y6-F1
#
_cell.length_a   1.000
_cell.length_b   1.000
_cell.length_c   1.000
_cell.angle_alpha   90.00
_cell.angle_beta   90.00
_cell.angle_gamma   90.00
#
_symmetry.space_group_name_H-M   'P 1'
#
loop_
_entity.id
_entity.type
_entity.pdbx_description
1 polymer ?
#
loop_
_entity_poly.entity_id
_entity_poly.type
_entity_poly.pdbx_seq_one_letter_code
_entity_poly.pdbx_strand_id
1 'polypeptide(L)'
;RLQASAPDGVNIINLGKTWEKLQLAARAIVAIENASDVFVISSRPIGQRAVLKFAKYTDTTPIAGRFTPGAFTNQIQPAFREPRLLVVTDPMTDHQPIMEASYVNIPVIAFTNTDSPLRYIDIAIPCNNKSAHSIGLMWWLLAREVLRLRGTISRSVEWPVVVDLYFYRDPEEAEKEEAAAKELLPPPKIEEVVD
;
A
#
# COMPACT_ATOMS: atom_id res chain seq x y z
N ARG A 1 0.73 -24.90 15.34
CA ARG A 1 0.31 -25.36 14.00
C ARG A 1 -0.36 -24.18 13.32
N LEU A 2 0.32 -23.49 12.39
CA LEU A 2 -0.06 -22.13 11.97
C LEU A 2 -1.01 -22.06 10.78
N GLN A 3 -1.32 -23.20 10.18
CA GLN A 3 -2.07 -23.30 8.94
C GLN A 3 -3.01 -24.51 9.05
N ALA A 4 -4.28 -24.27 8.70
CA ALA A 4 -5.21 -25.31 8.32
C ALA A 4 -5.27 -25.27 6.78
N SER A 5 -5.11 -26.42 6.14
CA SER A 5 -5.35 -26.56 4.71
C SER A 5 -6.84 -26.84 4.50
N ALA A 6 -7.50 -26.03 3.68
CA ALA A 6 -8.82 -26.40 3.17
C ALA A 6 -8.70 -27.71 2.37
N PRO A 7 -9.78 -28.52 2.26
CA PRO A 7 -9.77 -29.73 1.45
C PRO A 7 -9.38 -29.49 -0.02
N ASP A 8 -9.54 -28.26 -0.50
CA ASP A 8 -9.21 -27.83 -1.87
C ASP A 8 -7.74 -27.41 -2.06
N GLY A 9 -6.86 -27.60 -1.07
CA GLY A 9 -5.45 -27.22 -1.14
C GLY A 9 -5.17 -25.73 -0.96
N VAL A 10 -6.18 -24.94 -0.57
CA VAL A 10 -6.02 -23.52 -0.24
C VAL A 10 -5.50 -23.36 1.18
N ASN A 11 -4.44 -22.57 1.33
CA ASN A 11 -3.88 -22.24 2.63
C ASN A 11 -4.72 -21.17 3.33
N ILE A 12 -5.13 -21.43 4.57
CA ILE A 12 -5.85 -20.44 5.38
C ILE A 12 -4.85 -19.62 6.19
N ILE A 13 -4.86 -18.31 5.97
CA ILE A 13 -4.03 -17.35 6.71
C ILE A 13 -4.70 -17.03 8.06
N ASN A 14 -3.92 -17.05 9.14
CA ASN A 14 -4.42 -16.68 10.47
C ASN A 14 -4.60 -15.16 10.58
N LEU A 15 -5.87 -14.71 10.58
CA LEU A 15 -6.24 -13.29 10.65
C LEU A 15 -5.77 -12.60 11.95
N GLY A 16 -5.77 -13.30 13.09
CA GLY A 16 -5.27 -12.74 14.34
C GLY A 16 -3.80 -12.35 14.26
N LYS A 17 -2.99 -13.23 13.63
CA LYS A 17 -1.56 -12.93 13.40
C LYS A 17 -1.33 -11.87 12.34
N THR A 18 -2.17 -11.82 11.30
CA THR A 18 -2.14 -10.72 10.32
C THR A 18 -2.33 -9.39 11.03
N TRP A 19 -3.31 -9.30 11.94
CA TRP A 19 -3.59 -8.09 12.70
C TRP A 19 -2.45 -7.69 13.63
N GLU A 20 -1.88 -8.64 14.40
CA GLU A 20 -0.72 -8.40 15.26
C GLU A 20 0.50 -7.88 14.48
N LYS A 21 0.78 -8.50 13.32
CA LYS A 21 1.88 -8.08 12.43
C LYS A 21 1.63 -6.71 11.82
N LEU A 22 0.39 -6.39 11.46
CA LEU A 22 0.00 -5.10 10.92
C LEU A 22 0.19 -3.99 11.97
N GLN A 23 -0.22 -4.24 13.22
CA GLN A 23 0.03 -3.31 14.33
C GLN A 23 1.52 -3.10 14.59
N LEU A 24 2.32 -4.17 14.55
CA LEU A 24 3.77 -4.08 14.72
C LEU A 24 4.41 -3.23 13.61
N ALA A 25 4.02 -3.46 12.36
CA ALA A 25 4.48 -2.66 11.23
C ALA A 25 4.07 -1.19 11.34
N ALA A 26 2.84 -0.90 11.75
CA ALA A 26 2.38 0.47 11.96
C ALA A 26 3.22 1.18 13.03
N ARG A 27 3.57 0.51 14.14
CA ARG A 27 4.47 1.06 15.16
C ARG A 27 5.87 1.34 14.62
N ALA A 28 6.42 0.45 13.80
CA ALA A 28 7.73 0.65 13.19
C ALA A 28 7.75 1.87 12.25
N ILE A 29 6.68 2.09 11.49
CA ILE A 29 6.55 3.26 10.60
C ILE A 29 6.42 4.56 11.40
N VAL A 30 5.69 4.55 12.51
CA VAL A 30 5.49 5.74 13.36
C VAL A 30 6.74 6.09 14.15
N ALA A 31 7.60 5.12 14.45
CA ALA A 31 8.87 5.35 15.14
C ALA A 31 9.86 6.18 14.33
N ILE A 32 9.63 6.39 13.03
CA ILE A 32 10.46 7.23 12.17
C ILE A 32 9.92 8.65 12.23
N GLU A 33 10.77 9.57 12.67
CA GLU A 33 10.43 10.99 12.87
C GLU A 33 9.94 11.64 11.57
N ASN A 34 10.68 11.44 10.47
CA ASN A 34 10.32 11.95 9.15
C ASN A 34 9.56 10.89 8.35
N ALA A 35 8.28 11.13 8.14
CA ALA A 35 7.45 10.23 7.33
C ALA A 35 7.92 10.10 5.87
N SER A 36 8.50 11.17 5.31
CA SER A 36 9.02 11.22 3.94
C SER A 36 10.14 10.20 3.68
N ASP A 37 10.86 9.82 4.74
CA ASP A 37 11.99 8.90 4.65
C ASP A 37 11.52 7.43 4.67
N VAL A 38 10.21 7.20 4.79
CA VAL A 38 9.59 5.89 4.60
C VAL A 38 9.16 5.77 3.16
N PHE A 39 9.72 4.79 2.47
CA PHE A 39 9.41 4.52 1.07
C PHE A 39 8.47 3.35 0.94
N VAL A 40 7.48 3.51 0.08
CA VAL A 40 6.41 2.55 -0.11
C VAL A 40 6.41 2.11 -1.57
N ILE A 41 6.49 0.81 -1.83
CA ILE A 41 6.82 0.29 -3.16
C ILE A 41 5.79 -0.73 -3.61
N SER A 42 5.36 -0.57 -4.87
CA SER A 42 4.57 -1.58 -5.58
C SER A 42 4.91 -1.59 -7.06
N SER A 43 5.56 -2.65 -7.53
CA SER A 43 5.71 -2.88 -8.97
C SER A 43 4.41 -3.39 -9.62
N ARG A 44 3.58 -4.11 -8.85
CA ARG A 44 2.30 -4.64 -9.36
C ARG A 44 1.29 -3.52 -9.62
N PRO A 45 0.58 -3.52 -10.77
CA PRO A 45 -0.42 -2.49 -11.10
C PRO A 45 -1.52 -2.40 -10.04
N ILE A 46 -1.93 -3.55 -9.52
CA ILE A 46 -2.95 -3.71 -8.48
C ILE A 46 -2.64 -2.89 -7.20
N GLY A 47 -1.35 -2.76 -6.85
CA GLY A 47 -0.91 -2.03 -5.67
C GLY A 47 -0.49 -0.58 -5.92
N GLN A 48 -0.32 -0.15 -7.17
CA GLN A 48 0.17 1.20 -7.50
C GLN A 48 -0.73 2.28 -6.91
N ARG A 49 -2.04 2.15 -7.11
CA ARG A 49 -3.00 3.11 -6.56
C ARG A 49 -3.02 3.09 -5.04
N ALA A 50 -2.97 1.91 -4.43
CA ALA A 50 -2.93 1.76 -2.97
C ALA A 50 -1.73 2.48 -2.36
N VAL A 51 -0.54 2.33 -2.95
CA VAL A 51 0.71 2.97 -2.51
C VAL A 51 0.65 4.50 -2.66
N LEU A 52 0.12 5.00 -3.78
CA LEU A 52 -0.06 6.45 -3.99
C LEU A 52 -1.03 7.07 -2.99
N LYS A 53 -2.13 6.38 -2.69
CA LYS A 53 -3.09 6.84 -1.68
C LYS A 53 -2.52 6.76 -0.28
N PHE A 54 -1.81 5.68 0.03
CA PHE A 54 -1.08 5.54 1.29
C PHE A 54 -0.16 6.75 1.53
N ALA A 55 0.72 7.03 0.56
CA ALA A 55 1.62 8.17 0.58
C ALA A 55 0.92 9.51 0.83
N LYS A 56 -0.24 9.73 0.21
CA LYS A 56 -1.01 10.97 0.39
C LYS A 56 -1.49 11.18 1.83
N TYR A 57 -1.83 10.12 2.55
CA TYR A 57 -2.38 10.25 3.91
C TYR A 57 -1.31 10.17 5.00
N THR A 58 -0.24 9.40 4.79
CA THR A 58 0.81 9.18 5.78
C THR A 58 2.06 10.03 5.56
N ASP A 59 2.08 10.88 4.54
CA ASP A 59 3.23 11.72 4.13
C ASP A 59 4.49 10.90 3.79
N THR A 60 4.30 9.65 3.37
CA THR A 60 5.39 8.75 2.96
C THR A 60 5.68 8.89 1.47
N THR A 61 6.87 8.52 1.02
CA THR A 61 7.25 8.67 -0.38
C THR A 61 6.90 7.41 -1.20
N PRO A 62 6.07 7.54 -2.25
CA PRO A 62 5.68 6.39 -3.06
C PRO A 62 6.70 6.10 -4.16
N ILE A 63 6.85 4.81 -4.49
CA ILE A 63 7.45 4.30 -5.73
C ILE A 63 6.41 3.35 -6.35
N ALA A 64 5.62 3.90 -7.27
CA ALA A 64 4.62 3.14 -8.00
C ALA A 64 5.18 2.68 -9.35
N GLY A 65 5.01 1.40 -9.67
CA GLY A 65 5.44 0.82 -10.94
C GLY A 65 6.90 0.39 -10.93
N ARG A 66 7.58 0.55 -12.07
CA ARG A 66 8.93 0.02 -12.27
C ARG A 66 9.93 0.69 -11.33
N PHE A 67 10.48 -0.09 -10.41
CA PHE A 67 11.63 0.33 -9.63
C PHE A 67 12.84 0.51 -10.55
N THR A 68 13.48 1.68 -10.51
CA THR A 68 14.75 1.93 -11.21
C THR A 68 15.90 1.31 -10.42
N PRO A 69 16.59 0.29 -10.96
CA PRO A 69 17.73 -0.30 -10.28
C PRO A 69 18.82 0.74 -10.03
N GLY A 70 19.43 0.69 -8.85
CA GLY A 70 20.40 1.65 -8.38
C GLY A 70 19.80 2.85 -7.66
N ALA A 71 18.47 2.91 -7.46
CA ALA A 71 17.84 4.03 -6.77
C ALA A 71 18.32 4.17 -5.31
N PHE A 72 18.80 3.10 -4.66
CA PHE A 72 19.35 3.19 -3.30
C PHE A 72 20.87 3.22 -3.24
N THR A 73 21.56 2.77 -4.30
CA THR A 73 23.03 2.60 -4.27
C THR A 73 23.78 3.61 -5.14
N ASN A 74 23.15 4.15 -6.19
CA ASN A 74 23.81 5.02 -7.15
C ASN A 74 23.50 6.49 -6.91
N GLN A 75 24.43 7.20 -6.27
CA GLN A 75 24.32 8.63 -5.94
C GLN A 75 24.24 9.57 -7.16
N ILE A 76 24.69 9.12 -8.35
CA ILE A 76 24.65 9.94 -9.57
C ILE A 76 23.25 9.97 -10.16
N GLN A 77 22.41 8.97 -9.87
CA GLN A 77 21.06 8.92 -10.43
C GLN A 77 20.19 10.04 -9.85
N PRO A 78 19.38 10.73 -10.68
CA PRO A 78 18.44 11.73 -10.20
C PRO A 78 17.33 11.13 -9.32
N ALA A 79 17.13 9.81 -9.41
CA ALA A 79 16.18 9.05 -8.61
C ALA A 79 16.81 8.44 -7.35
N PHE A 80 18.01 8.87 -6.96
CA PHE A 80 18.68 8.45 -5.73
C PHE A 80 17.81 8.78 -4.51
N ARG A 81 17.62 7.79 -3.65
CA ARG A 81 16.75 7.83 -2.47
C ARG A 81 17.45 7.13 -1.32
N GLU A 82 17.32 7.68 -0.12
CA GLU A 82 17.86 7.10 1.10
C GLU A 82 16.72 6.80 2.09
N PRO A 83 15.95 5.72 1.88
CA PRO A 83 14.92 5.30 2.82
C PRO A 83 15.51 4.95 4.19
N ARG A 84 14.81 5.33 5.25
CA ARG A 84 15.03 4.76 6.60
C ARG A 84 14.22 3.49 6.84
N LEU A 85 13.14 3.29 6.08
CA LEU A 85 12.31 2.09 6.11
C LEU A 85 11.59 1.92 4.78
N LEU A 86 11.43 0.66 4.40
CA LEU A 86 10.86 0.29 3.13
C LEU A 86 9.65 -0.64 3.34
N VAL A 87 8.52 -0.33 2.71
CA VAL A 87 7.30 -1.15 2.75
C VAL A 87 6.97 -1.64 1.36
N VAL A 88 6.84 -2.96 1.20
CA VAL A 88 6.71 -3.64 -0.10
C VAL A 88 5.40 -4.40 -0.23
N THR A 89 4.81 -4.36 -1.43
CA THR A 89 3.59 -5.13 -1.73
C THR A 89 3.78 -6.62 -1.97
N ASP A 90 4.82 -7.02 -2.69
CA ASP A 90 5.07 -8.43 -2.97
C ASP A 90 6.57 -8.66 -3.15
N PRO A 91 7.22 -9.42 -2.25
CA PRO A 91 8.67 -9.63 -2.34
C PRO A 91 9.11 -10.43 -3.56
N MET A 92 8.20 -11.14 -4.23
CA MET A 92 8.53 -11.86 -5.46
C MET A 92 8.72 -10.91 -6.64
N THR A 93 7.79 -9.98 -6.84
CA THR A 93 7.88 -8.99 -7.92
C THR A 93 8.84 -7.85 -7.58
N ASP A 94 8.90 -7.46 -6.31
CA ASP A 94 9.70 -6.34 -5.81
C ASP A 94 11.06 -6.84 -5.24
N HIS A 95 11.65 -7.89 -5.82
CA HIS A 95 12.92 -8.42 -5.34
C HIS A 95 14.08 -7.41 -5.49
N GLN A 96 14.05 -6.57 -6.53
CA GLN A 96 15.08 -5.57 -6.79
C GLN A 96 15.25 -4.56 -5.64
N PRO A 97 14.20 -3.84 -5.19
CA PRO A 97 14.33 -2.92 -4.06
C PRO A 97 14.68 -3.64 -2.75
N ILE A 98 14.25 -4.89 -2.55
CA ILE A 98 14.60 -5.68 -1.36
C ILE A 98 16.09 -6.02 -1.34
N MET A 99 16.64 -6.44 -2.48
CA MET A 99 18.08 -6.70 -2.61
C MET A 99 18.91 -5.43 -2.42
N GLU A 100 18.49 -4.31 -3.01
CA GLU A 100 19.18 -3.03 -2.83
C GLU A 100 19.09 -2.50 -1.40
N ALA A 101 17.96 -2.68 -0.72
CA ALA A 101 17.80 -2.36 0.70
C ALA A 101 18.84 -3.11 1.57
N SER A 102 19.15 -4.35 1.22
CA SER A 102 20.16 -5.14 1.95
C SER A 102 21.59 -4.61 1.79
N TYR A 103 21.90 -3.89 0.71
CA TYR A 103 23.22 -3.27 0.51
C TYR A 103 23.41 -2.01 1.35
N VAL A 104 22.31 -1.34 1.73
CA VAL A 104 22.31 -0.04 2.41
C VAL A 104 21.77 -0.13 3.85
N ASN A 105 21.57 -1.35 4.37
CA ASN A 105 21.05 -1.62 5.72
C ASN A 105 19.68 -0.99 6.02
N ILE A 106 18.79 -1.01 5.03
CA ILE A 106 17.43 -0.47 5.18
C ILE A 106 16.49 -1.57 5.69
N PRO A 107 15.73 -1.35 6.77
CA PRO A 107 14.76 -2.31 7.26
C PRO A 107 13.55 -2.44 6.32
N VAL A 108 13.09 -3.67 6.12
CA VAL A 108 12.06 -4.01 5.14
C VAL A 108 10.83 -4.64 5.79
N ILE A 109 9.69 -4.04 5.53
CA ILE A 109 8.35 -4.58 5.83
C ILE A 109 7.72 -5.03 4.51
N ALA A 110 7.13 -6.22 4.47
CA ALA A 110 6.50 -6.71 3.25
C ALA A 110 5.15 -7.37 3.51
N PHE A 111 4.23 -7.23 2.55
CA PHE A 111 3.06 -8.08 2.44
C PHE A 111 3.47 -9.41 1.78
N THR A 112 3.22 -10.50 2.49
CA THR A 112 3.74 -11.82 2.13
C THR A 112 2.61 -12.82 2.02
N ASN A 113 2.59 -13.56 0.92
CA ASN A 113 1.72 -14.72 0.74
C ASN A 113 2.43 -16.00 1.22
N THR A 114 1.77 -17.15 1.13
CA THR A 114 2.34 -18.42 1.58
C THR A 114 3.50 -18.92 0.72
N ASP A 115 3.58 -18.47 -0.53
CA ASP A 115 4.61 -18.79 -1.53
C ASP A 115 5.70 -17.69 -1.63
N SER A 116 5.57 -16.59 -0.89
CA SER A 116 6.48 -15.45 -0.97
C SER A 116 7.84 -15.74 -0.32
N PRO A 117 8.98 -15.37 -0.95
CA PRO A 117 10.29 -15.47 -0.33
C PRO A 117 10.41 -14.47 0.83
N LEU A 118 10.95 -14.92 1.97
CA LEU A 118 11.15 -14.11 3.18
C LEU A 118 12.60 -13.63 3.37
N ARG A 119 13.41 -13.67 2.32
CA ARG A 119 14.82 -13.26 2.40
C ARG A 119 14.89 -11.74 2.48
N TYR A 120 15.66 -11.21 3.44
CA TYR A 120 15.85 -9.78 3.67
C TYR A 120 14.56 -9.02 4.04
N ILE A 121 13.61 -9.70 4.69
CA ILE A 121 12.37 -9.10 5.20
C ILE A 121 12.37 -9.23 6.72
N ASP A 122 12.25 -8.12 7.42
CA ASP A 122 12.25 -8.09 8.89
C ASP A 122 10.85 -8.32 9.45
N ILE A 123 9.86 -7.65 8.85
CA ILE A 123 8.46 -7.77 9.26
C ILE A 123 7.62 -8.25 8.07
N ALA A 124 7.31 -9.55 8.09
CA ALA A 124 6.37 -10.17 7.17
C ALA A 124 4.93 -10.03 7.70
N ILE A 125 4.07 -9.39 6.91
CA ILE A 125 2.63 -9.30 7.17
C ILE A 125 1.93 -10.31 6.25
N PRO A 126 1.35 -11.38 6.82
CA PRO A 126 0.71 -12.41 6.02
C PRO A 126 -0.58 -11.88 5.39
N CYS A 127 -0.61 -11.85 4.06
CA CYS A 127 -1.68 -11.27 3.24
C CYS A 127 -1.82 -12.06 1.93
N ASN A 128 -3.04 -12.10 1.37
CA ASN A 128 -3.24 -12.52 0.00
C ASN A 128 -2.85 -11.39 -0.96
N ASN A 129 -1.68 -11.48 -1.58
CA ASN A 129 -1.16 -10.50 -2.54
C ASN A 129 -1.57 -10.77 -4.01
N LYS A 130 -2.50 -11.69 -4.26
CA LYS A 130 -3.01 -12.00 -5.61
C LYS A 130 -4.30 -11.23 -5.93
N SER A 131 -5.10 -10.91 -4.91
CA SER A 131 -6.38 -10.21 -5.07
C SER A 131 -6.22 -8.69 -4.90
N ALA A 132 -6.92 -7.93 -5.74
CA ALA A 132 -6.96 -6.46 -5.67
C ALA A 132 -7.56 -5.93 -4.37
N HIS A 133 -8.66 -6.56 -3.91
CA HIS A 133 -9.32 -6.15 -2.69
C HIS A 133 -8.46 -6.39 -1.45
N SER A 134 -7.74 -7.52 -1.42
CA SER A 134 -6.87 -7.85 -0.28
C SER A 134 -5.71 -6.86 -0.15
N ILE A 135 -5.02 -6.52 -1.24
CA ILE A 135 -3.92 -5.54 -1.21
C ILE A 135 -4.41 -4.17 -0.77
N GLY A 136 -5.50 -3.66 -1.37
CA GLY A 136 -6.01 -2.33 -1.04
C GLY A 136 -6.51 -2.24 0.40
N LEU A 137 -7.17 -3.29 0.90
CA LEU A 137 -7.64 -3.36 2.28
C LEU A 137 -6.46 -3.36 3.26
N MET A 138 -5.40 -4.11 2.99
CA MET A 138 -4.22 -4.15 3.87
C MET A 138 -3.47 -2.83 3.92
N TRP A 139 -3.31 -2.14 2.78
CA TRP A 139 -2.75 -0.79 2.76
C TRP A 139 -3.61 0.22 3.53
N TRP A 140 -4.93 0.14 3.36
CA TRP A 140 -5.87 1.02 4.06
C TRP A 140 -5.82 0.80 5.56
N LEU A 141 -5.83 -0.46 6.03
CA LEU A 141 -5.73 -0.78 7.45
C LEU A 141 -4.40 -0.30 8.05
N LEU A 142 -3.31 -0.47 7.30
CA LEU A 142 -1.99 -0.02 7.72
C LEU A 142 -1.93 1.52 7.82
N ALA A 143 -2.48 2.25 6.84
CA ALA A 143 -2.58 3.71 6.90
C ALA A 143 -3.41 4.18 8.10
N ARG A 144 -4.57 3.54 8.30
CA ARG A 144 -5.48 3.83 9.41
C ARG A 144 -4.81 3.66 10.76
N GLU A 145 -4.08 2.57 10.99
CA GLU A 145 -3.38 2.36 12.27
C GLU A 145 -2.19 3.32 12.44
N VAL A 146 -1.45 3.65 11.37
CA VAL A 146 -0.40 4.68 11.42
C VAL A 146 -0.97 6.03 11.84
N LEU A 147 -2.09 6.47 11.25
CA LEU A 147 -2.74 7.74 11.59
C LEU A 147 -3.27 7.76 13.02
N ARG A 148 -3.83 6.63 13.49
CA ARG A 148 -4.29 6.48 14.87
C ARG A 148 -3.15 6.57 15.87
N LEU A 149 -2.01 5.97 15.55
CA LEU A 149 -0.82 6.01 16.40
C LEU A 149 -0.15 7.39 16.40
N ARG A 150 -0.20 8.13 15.28
CA ARG A 150 0.24 9.53 15.20
C ARG A 150 -0.72 10.51 15.89
N GLY A 151 -1.91 10.07 16.28
CA GLY A 151 -2.90 10.89 16.99
C GLY A 151 -3.73 11.81 16.08
N THR A 152 -3.61 11.71 14.75
CA THR A 152 -4.43 12.50 13.81
C THR A 152 -5.88 12.02 13.76
N ILE A 153 -6.11 10.74 14.05
CA ILE A 153 -7.44 10.12 14.07
C ILE A 153 -7.66 9.41 15.41
N SER A 154 -8.80 9.66 16.05
CA SER A 154 -9.18 8.93 17.26
C SER A 154 -9.60 7.48 16.94
N ARG A 155 -9.32 6.54 17.85
CA ARG A 155 -9.80 5.15 17.73
C ARG A 155 -11.32 5.02 17.81
N SER A 156 -11.99 5.98 18.44
CA SER A 156 -13.44 5.99 18.65
C SER A 156 -14.23 6.37 17.40
N VAL A 157 -13.61 7.10 16.48
CA VAL A 157 -14.24 7.60 15.27
C VAL A 157 -13.79 6.73 14.08
N GLU A 158 -14.74 6.38 13.23
CA GLU A 158 -14.43 5.70 11.98
C GLU A 158 -13.72 6.67 11.03
N TRP A 159 -12.72 6.17 10.30
CA TRP A 159 -12.02 7.00 9.35
C TRP A 159 -12.95 7.27 8.15
N PRO A 160 -13.29 8.53 7.80
CA PRO A 160 -14.23 8.84 6.72
C PRO A 160 -13.76 8.38 5.32
N VAL A 161 -12.48 8.03 5.15
CA VAL A 161 -11.94 7.58 3.87
C VAL A 161 -12.31 6.11 3.65
N VAL A 162 -13.11 5.85 2.63
CA VAL A 162 -13.55 4.50 2.25
C VAL A 162 -12.39 3.68 1.66
N VAL A 163 -12.40 2.37 1.92
CA VAL A 163 -11.37 1.41 1.48
C VAL A 163 -11.22 1.37 -0.04
N ASP A 164 -12.32 1.54 -0.78
CA ASP A 164 -12.37 1.48 -2.24
C ASP A 164 -11.45 2.49 -2.93
N LEU A 165 -11.06 3.55 -2.20
CA LEU A 165 -10.09 4.51 -2.70
C LEU A 165 -8.73 3.85 -2.99
N TYR A 166 -8.38 2.78 -2.28
CA TYR A 166 -7.11 2.07 -2.37
C TYR A 166 -7.12 0.95 -3.41
N PHE A 167 -8.28 0.55 -3.91
CA PHE A 167 -8.36 -0.47 -4.95
C PHE A 167 -7.84 0.06 -6.28
N TYR A 168 -7.18 -0.83 -7.01
CA TYR A 168 -6.88 -0.59 -8.42
C TYR A 168 -8.19 -0.50 -9.19
N ARG A 169 -8.27 0.49 -10.08
CA ARG A 169 -9.38 0.63 -11.03
C ARG A 169 -8.83 0.32 -12.40
N ASP A 170 -9.51 -0.56 -13.11
CA ASP A 170 -9.24 -0.74 -14.52
C ASP A 170 -9.62 0.54 -15.28
N PRO A 171 -8.81 0.98 -16.26
CA PRO A 171 -9.08 2.19 -17.03
C PRO A 171 -10.47 2.19 -17.66
N GLU A 172 -10.93 1.03 -18.16
CA GLU A 172 -12.25 0.87 -18.78
C GLU A 172 -13.41 0.98 -17.77
N GLU A 173 -13.21 0.53 -16.53
CA GLU A 173 -14.21 0.68 -15.47
C GLU A 173 -14.26 2.12 -14.96
N ALA A 174 -13.10 2.79 -14.89
CA ALA A 174 -13.03 4.20 -14.52
C ALA A 174 -13.76 5.09 -15.54
N GLU A 175 -13.60 4.82 -16.84
CA GLU A 175 -14.31 5.56 -17.89
C GLU A 175 -15.83 5.34 -17.83
N LYS A 176 -16.29 4.11 -17.54
CA LYS A 176 -17.72 3.81 -17.36
C LYS A 176 -18.31 4.48 -16.13
N GLU A 177 -17.58 4.49 -15.01
CA GLU A 177 -18.01 5.18 -13.78
C GLU A 177 -18.00 6.70 -13.95
N GLU A 178 -17.02 7.28 -14.64
CA GLU A 178 -16.98 8.71 -14.93
C GLU A 178 -18.06 9.14 -15.92
N ALA A 179 -18.39 8.28 -16.90
CA ALA A 179 -19.53 8.47 -17.78
C ALA A 179 -20.84 8.44 -16.98
N ALA A 180 -21.04 7.44 -16.11
CA ALA A 180 -22.22 7.34 -15.26
C ALA A 180 -22.33 8.52 -14.26
N ALA A 181 -21.21 8.96 -13.69
CA ALA A 181 -21.18 10.11 -12.79
C ALA A 181 -21.49 11.43 -13.51
N LYS A 182 -21.05 11.58 -14.77
CA LYS A 182 -21.43 12.72 -15.62
C LYS A 182 -22.90 12.68 -16.04
N GLU A 183 -23.45 11.50 -16.25
CA GLU A 183 -24.88 11.31 -16.59
C GLU A 183 -25.81 11.58 -15.39
N LEU A 184 -25.33 11.37 -14.17
CA LEU A 184 -26.04 11.67 -12.92
C LEU A 184 -26.03 13.16 -12.53
N LEU A 185 -25.19 13.99 -13.16
CA LEU A 185 -25.25 15.44 -12.93
C LEU A 185 -26.44 16.02 -13.70
N PRO A 186 -27.41 16.67 -13.04
CA PRO A 186 -28.52 17.30 -13.74
C PRO A 186 -27.98 18.36 -14.71
N PRO A 187 -28.56 18.49 -15.92
CA PRO A 187 -28.10 19.47 -16.90
C PRO A 187 -28.12 20.88 -16.28
N PRO A 188 -27.14 21.74 -16.62
CA PRO A 188 -27.11 23.10 -16.11
C PRO A 188 -28.44 23.78 -16.46
N LYS A 189 -29.13 24.30 -15.45
CA LYS A 189 -30.31 25.14 -15.65
C LYS A 189 -29.87 26.30 -16.55
N ILE A 190 -30.40 26.33 -17.77
CA ILE A 190 -30.31 27.50 -18.63
C ILE A 190 -31.11 28.57 -17.91
N GLU A 191 -30.43 29.56 -17.32
CA GLU A 191 -31.07 30.80 -16.91
C GLU A 191 -31.50 31.50 -18.19
N GLU A 192 -32.81 31.46 -18.49
CA GLU A 192 -33.41 32.31 -19.52
C GLU A 192 -33.15 33.76 -19.12
N VAL A 193 -32.21 34.40 -19.84
CA VAL A 193 -32.07 35.86 -19.83
C VAL A 193 -33.31 36.40 -20.52
N VAL A 194 -34.25 36.89 -19.72
CA VAL A 194 -35.43 37.62 -20.21
C VAL A 194 -34.96 39.01 -20.66
N ASP A 195 -35.24 39.32 -21.93
CA ASP A 195 -34.99 40.61 -22.59
C ASP A 195 -35.60 41.82 -21.86
#